data_AF-A0A8S0R1B0-F1
#
_entry.id   AF-A0A8S0R1B0-F1
#
_cell.length_a   1.000
_cell.length_b   1.000
_cell.length_c   1.000
_cell.angle_alpha   90.00
_cell.angle_beta   90.00
_cell.angle_gamma   90.00
#
_symmetry.space_group_name_H-M   'P 1'
#
loop_
_entity.id
_entity.type
_entity.pdbx_description
1 polymer ?
#
loop_
_entity_poly.entity_id
_entity_poly.type
_entity_poly.pdbx_seq_one_letter_code
_entity_poly.pdbx_strand_id
1 'polypeptide(L)'
;MQTLGEFKLPHFFNYPPYFTLQPVRDTREKQIQLWKELILDYCRTQKVFVIGLDEDFQLFSNPTIERSLSHEAREAFLSALVSEGRAEWLDKGHRKCLILWHRIQDWADLILHFVKENGLEDSVMTVEEIRSGVESRGTGKV
;
A
#
# COMPACT_ATOMS: atom_id res chain seq x y z
N MET A 1 -18.80 -13.40 -0.60
CA MET A 1 -17.55 -12.60 -0.76
C MET A 1 -16.73 -12.83 0.49
N GLN A 2 -15.45 -13.19 0.33
CA GLN A 2 -14.54 -13.34 1.48
C GLN A 2 -14.20 -11.95 2.03
N THR A 3 -14.04 -11.82 3.34
CA THR A 3 -13.66 -10.58 3.99
C THR A 3 -12.48 -10.80 4.93
N LEU A 4 -11.62 -9.80 5.05
CA LEU A 4 -10.59 -9.72 6.09
C LEU A 4 -10.94 -8.55 7.00
N GLY A 5 -11.55 -8.85 8.15
CA GLY A 5 -12.23 -7.84 8.94
C GLY A 5 -13.36 -7.18 8.14
N GLU A 6 -13.33 -5.86 8.03
CA GLU A 6 -14.29 -5.06 7.24
C GLU A 6 -13.90 -4.93 5.76
N PHE A 7 -12.69 -5.37 5.37
CA PHE A 7 -12.22 -5.26 3.99
C PHE A 7 -12.79 -6.38 3.12
N LYS A 8 -13.39 -6.00 1.99
CA LYS A 8 -13.97 -6.94 1.02
C LYS A 8 -12.90 -7.39 0.03
N LEU A 9 -12.59 -8.70 0.03
CA LEU A 9 -11.61 -9.24 -0.89
C LEU A 9 -12.20 -9.38 -2.31
N PRO A 10 -11.39 -9.11 -3.35
CA PRO A 10 -11.82 -9.26 -4.73
C PRO A 10 -12.01 -10.75 -5.10
N HIS A 11 -12.83 -11.02 -6.11
CA HIS A 11 -13.15 -12.40 -6.52
C HIS A 11 -11.92 -13.22 -6.92
N PHE A 12 -10.93 -12.60 -7.57
CA PHE A 12 -9.69 -13.26 -7.98
C PHE A 12 -8.82 -13.72 -6.79
N PHE A 13 -9.05 -13.21 -5.57
CA PHE A 13 -8.34 -13.68 -4.38
C PHE A 13 -8.67 -15.14 -4.03
N ASN A 14 -9.75 -15.71 -4.58
CA ASN A 14 -10.07 -17.13 -4.45
C ASN A 14 -9.67 -17.97 -5.67
N TYR A 15 -8.87 -17.41 -6.59
CA TYR A 15 -8.36 -18.13 -7.75
C TYR A 15 -6.95 -18.67 -7.45
N PRO A 16 -6.74 -20.00 -7.31
CA PRO A 16 -5.46 -20.54 -6.87
C PRO A 16 -4.23 -20.10 -7.67
N PRO A 17 -4.28 -19.98 -9.02
CA PRO A 17 -3.15 -19.47 -9.79
C PRO A 17 -2.74 -18.04 -9.44
N TYR A 18 -3.62 -17.24 -8.84
CA TYR A 18 -3.30 -15.87 -8.40
C TYR A 18 -2.17 -15.81 -7.36
N PHE A 19 -2.00 -16.88 -6.57
CA PHE A 19 -0.95 -17.02 -5.55
C PHE A 19 0.36 -17.64 -6.08
N THR A 20 0.41 -17.97 -7.38
CA THR A 20 1.60 -18.52 -8.02
C THR A 20 2.10 -17.52 -9.04
N LEU A 21 3.39 -17.16 -8.99
CA LEU A 21 3.98 -16.22 -9.95
C LEU A 21 3.84 -16.77 -11.37
N GLN A 22 3.16 -16.01 -12.25
CA GLN A 22 2.81 -16.50 -13.57
C GLN A 22 4.04 -16.53 -14.50
N PRO A 23 4.26 -17.62 -15.26
CA PRO A 23 5.43 -17.74 -16.14
C PRO A 23 5.31 -16.91 -17.41
N VAL A 24 4.07 -16.70 -17.89
CA VAL A 24 3.79 -15.93 -19.10
C VAL A 24 3.84 -14.44 -18.78
N ARG A 25 4.64 -13.68 -19.54
CA ARG A 25 4.90 -12.25 -19.28
C ARG A 25 3.63 -11.42 -19.17
N ASP A 26 2.75 -11.46 -20.17
CA ASP A 26 1.54 -10.63 -20.20
C ASP A 26 0.58 -10.97 -19.04
N THR A 27 0.50 -12.25 -18.67
CA THR A 27 -0.29 -12.70 -17.51
C THR A 27 0.34 -12.24 -16.20
N ARG A 28 1.68 -12.29 -16.10
CA ARG A 28 2.43 -11.83 -14.94
C ARG A 28 2.29 -10.32 -14.73
N GLU A 29 2.33 -9.53 -15.81
CA GLU A 29 2.12 -8.08 -15.73
C GLU A 29 0.73 -7.75 -15.16
N LYS A 30 -0.32 -8.42 -15.64
CA LYS A 30 -1.68 -8.28 -15.10
C LYS A 30 -1.76 -8.73 -13.64
N GLN A 31 -1.14 -9.85 -13.30
CA GLN A 31 -1.09 -10.35 -11.92
C GLN A 31 -0.41 -9.34 -10.98
N ILE A 32 0.74 -8.79 -11.38
CA ILE A 32 1.45 -7.76 -10.62
C ILE A 32 0.56 -6.53 -10.43
N GLN A 33 -0.11 -6.06 -11.49
CA GLN A 33 -1.04 -4.93 -11.40
C GLN A 33 -2.14 -5.16 -10.35
N LEU A 34 -2.80 -6.32 -10.39
CA LEU A 34 -3.84 -6.69 -9.43
C LEU A 34 -3.32 -6.77 -7.99
N TRP A 35 -2.11 -7.33 -7.79
CA TRP A 35 -1.48 -7.38 -6.47
C TRP A 35 -1.14 -6.00 -5.92
N LYS A 36 -0.59 -5.10 -6.76
CA LYS A 36 -0.30 -3.72 -6.34
C LYS A 36 -1.57 -3.00 -5.88
N GLU A 37 -2.64 -3.07 -6.67
CA GLU A 37 -3.93 -2.46 -6.34
C GLU A 37 -4.49 -3.02 -5.03
N LEU A 38 -4.52 -4.35 -4.88
CA LEU A 38 -5.01 -5.01 -3.68
C LEU A 38 -4.20 -4.65 -2.42
N ILE A 39 -2.86 -4.65 -2.52
CA ILE A 39 -1.99 -4.31 -1.39
C ILE A 39 -2.22 -2.86 -0.98
N LEU A 40 -2.25 -1.92 -1.93
CA LEU A 40 -2.44 -0.50 -1.64
C LEU A 40 -3.80 -0.23 -1.00
N ASP A 41 -4.87 -0.82 -1.53
CA ASP A 41 -6.23 -0.62 -1.03
C ASP A 41 -6.43 -1.23 0.37
N TYR A 42 -5.93 -2.44 0.57
CA TYR A 42 -5.95 -3.10 1.88
C TYR A 42 -5.14 -2.32 2.92
N CYS A 43 -3.91 -1.92 2.58
CA CYS A 43 -3.04 -1.15 3.48
C CYS A 43 -3.66 0.19 3.85
N ARG A 44 -4.28 0.89 2.90
CA ARG A 44 -5.02 2.13 3.16
C ARG A 44 -6.19 1.90 4.09
N THR A 45 -7.03 0.90 3.81
CA THR A 45 -8.25 0.63 4.58
C THR A 45 -7.93 0.17 6.01
N GLN A 46 -6.94 -0.70 6.17
CA GLN A 46 -6.55 -1.27 7.46
C GLN A 46 -5.49 -0.44 8.19
N LYS A 47 -5.10 0.72 7.65
CA LYS A 47 -4.05 1.61 8.20
C LYS A 47 -2.71 0.89 8.43
N VAL A 48 -2.37 -0.02 7.52
CA VAL A 48 -1.07 -0.72 7.50
C VAL A 48 -0.09 0.09 6.67
N PHE A 49 1.06 0.41 7.27
CA PHE A 49 2.11 1.21 6.61
C PHE A 49 3.35 0.39 6.30
N VAL A 50 3.61 -0.71 7.01
CA VAL A 50 4.83 -1.49 6.84
C VAL A 50 4.47 -2.95 6.60
N ILE A 51 5.08 -3.54 5.58
CA ILE A 51 4.99 -4.98 5.29
C ILE A 51 6.39 -5.58 5.43
N GLY A 52 6.52 -6.63 6.24
CA GLY A 52 7.71 -7.45 6.29
C GLY A 52 7.67 -8.54 5.22
N LEU A 53 8.78 -8.74 4.50
CA LEU A 53 8.89 -9.76 3.44
C LEU A 53 8.82 -11.19 4.03
N ASP A 54 9.49 -11.39 5.16
CA ASP A 54 9.55 -12.64 5.92
C ASP A 54 8.46 -12.75 6.99
N GLU A 55 7.66 -11.70 7.19
CA GLU A 55 6.64 -11.64 8.24
C GLU A 55 5.29 -12.12 7.69
N ASP A 56 4.41 -12.57 8.60
CA ASP A 56 3.05 -12.93 8.23
C ASP A 56 2.24 -11.67 7.88
N PHE A 57 1.62 -11.68 6.70
CA PHE A 57 0.75 -10.62 6.22
C PHE A 57 -0.53 -11.22 5.65
N GLN A 58 -1.69 -10.68 6.03
CA GLN A 58 -2.99 -11.31 5.77
C GLN A 58 -3.26 -11.53 4.27
N LEU A 59 -2.70 -10.71 3.38
CA LEU A 59 -2.89 -10.90 1.94
C LEU A 59 -1.97 -11.97 1.32
N PHE A 60 -0.88 -12.36 2.00
CA PHE A 60 0.08 -13.33 1.44
C PHE A 60 -0.35 -14.78 1.61
N SER A 61 -1.43 -15.04 2.33
CA SER A 61 -2.01 -16.38 2.53
C SER A 61 -3.52 -16.32 2.43
N ASN A 62 -4.10 -17.27 1.70
CA ASN A 62 -5.53 -17.53 1.69
C ASN A 62 -5.79 -18.97 2.16
N PRO A 63 -6.11 -19.16 3.45
CA PRO A 63 -6.41 -20.48 4.01
C PRO A 63 -7.62 -21.16 3.35
N THR A 64 -8.58 -20.40 2.79
CA THR A 64 -9.79 -20.96 2.18
C THR A 64 -9.52 -21.79 0.93
N ILE A 65 -8.45 -21.46 0.20
CA ILE A 65 -8.01 -22.19 -0.99
C ILE A 65 -6.67 -22.90 -0.78
N GLU A 66 -6.16 -22.91 0.46
CA GLU A 66 -4.89 -23.51 0.85
C GLU A 66 -3.70 -23.02 0.01
N ARG A 67 -3.63 -21.70 -0.22
CA ARG A 67 -2.54 -21.08 -1.00
C ARG A 67 -1.87 -19.94 -0.24
N SER A 68 -0.55 -19.86 -0.44
CA SER A 68 0.29 -18.77 0.08
C SER A 68 1.30 -18.36 -0.98
N LEU A 69 1.67 -17.08 -0.98
CA LEU A 69 2.74 -16.56 -1.83
C LEU A 69 4.10 -17.08 -1.38
N SER A 70 4.92 -17.49 -2.34
CA SER A 70 6.36 -17.74 -2.14
C SER A 70 7.09 -16.43 -1.81
N HIS A 71 8.26 -16.53 -1.19
CA HIS A 71 9.12 -15.38 -0.93
C HIS A 71 9.44 -14.59 -2.21
N GLU A 72 9.80 -15.29 -3.29
CA GLU A 72 10.05 -14.71 -4.61
C GLU A 72 8.84 -13.89 -5.13
N ALA A 73 7.62 -14.42 -4.99
CA ALA A 73 6.42 -13.70 -5.42
C ALA A 73 6.18 -12.45 -4.58
N ARG A 74 6.34 -12.54 -3.25
CA ARG A 74 6.22 -11.38 -2.34
C ARG A 74 7.21 -10.28 -2.71
N GLU A 75 8.48 -10.66 -2.92
CA GLU A 75 9.55 -9.73 -3.29
C GLU A 75 9.27 -9.08 -4.64
N ALA A 76 8.80 -9.85 -5.63
CA ALA A 76 8.45 -9.33 -6.94
C ALA A 76 7.33 -8.27 -6.87
N PHE A 77 6.27 -8.52 -6.10
CA PHE A 77 5.13 -7.60 -5.97
C PHE A 77 5.50 -6.34 -5.18
N LEU A 78 6.25 -6.47 -4.09
CA LEU A 78 6.73 -5.32 -3.32
C LEU A 78 7.74 -4.49 -4.13
N SER A 79 8.68 -5.13 -4.83
CA SER A 79 9.63 -4.44 -5.71
C SER A 79 8.93 -3.69 -6.84
N ALA A 80 7.83 -4.22 -7.38
CA ALA A 80 7.02 -3.52 -8.37
C ALA A 80 6.39 -2.24 -7.79
N LEU A 81 5.86 -2.28 -6.56
CA LEU A 81 5.38 -1.07 -5.86
C LEU A 81 6.50 -0.04 -5.67
N VAL A 82 7.70 -0.50 -5.29
CA VAL A 82 8.86 0.38 -5.10
C VAL A 82 9.25 1.05 -6.42
N SER A 83 9.27 0.30 -7.52
CA SER A 83 9.62 0.84 -8.84
C SER A 83 8.66 1.94 -9.33
N GLU A 84 7.42 1.95 -8.81
CA GLU A 84 6.40 2.96 -9.13
C GLU A 84 6.35 4.10 -8.11
N GLY A 85 7.25 4.12 -7.13
CA GLY A 85 7.25 5.11 -6.05
C GLY A 85 6.04 4.98 -5.11
N ARG A 86 5.42 3.81 -5.07
CA ARG A 86 4.27 3.46 -4.22
C ARG A 86 4.68 2.70 -2.95
N ALA A 87 5.97 2.40 -2.82
CA ALA A 87 6.56 1.84 -1.62
C ALA A 87 8.06 2.16 -1.55
N GLU A 88 8.70 1.94 -0.40
CA GLU A 88 10.14 2.13 -0.18
C GLU A 88 10.70 1.05 0.75
N TRP A 89 11.87 0.50 0.44
CA TRP A 89 12.56 -0.43 1.34
C TRP A 89 13.18 0.33 2.51
N LEU A 90 12.87 -0.10 3.73
CA LEU A 90 13.35 0.54 4.97
C LEU A 90 14.78 0.11 5.35
N ASP A 91 15.29 -0.96 4.73
CA ASP A 91 16.60 -1.52 5.02
C ASP A 91 17.30 -2.00 3.76
N LYS A 92 18.63 -2.04 3.80
CA LYS A 92 19.47 -2.49 2.67
C LYS A 92 19.27 -3.96 2.31
N GLY A 93 18.69 -4.75 3.21
CA GLY A 93 18.38 -6.16 2.98
C GLY A 93 16.99 -6.39 2.38
N HIS A 94 16.25 -5.33 2.06
CA HIS A 94 14.88 -5.40 1.51
C HIS A 94 13.94 -6.26 2.37
N ARG A 95 14.07 -6.20 3.69
CA ARG A 95 13.27 -7.04 4.60
C ARG A 95 11.94 -6.39 4.98
N LYS A 96 11.91 -5.05 5.07
CA LYS A 96 10.71 -4.29 5.41
C LYS A 96 10.44 -3.22 4.37
N CYS A 97 9.18 -3.14 3.95
CA CYS A 97 8.71 -2.23 2.92
C CYS A 97 7.70 -1.26 3.51
N LEU A 98 7.98 0.05 3.44
CA LEU A 98 7.03 1.11 3.74
C LEU A 98 6.09 1.30 2.55
N ILE A 99 4.80 1.17 2.77
CA ILE A 99 3.76 1.34 1.74
C ILE A 99 3.27 2.78 1.72
N LEU A 100 3.26 3.38 0.54
CA LEU A 100 2.89 4.77 0.32
C LEU A 100 1.51 4.82 -0.35
N TRP A 101 0.46 5.14 0.42
CA TRP A 101 -0.91 5.23 -0.10
C TRP A 101 -1.09 6.33 -1.16
N HIS A 102 -0.28 7.38 -1.05
CA HIS A 102 -0.02 8.38 -2.07
C HIS A 102 1.48 8.45 -2.29
N ARG A 103 1.95 8.80 -3.49
CA ARG A 103 3.39 8.99 -3.71
C ARG A 103 3.86 10.19 -2.90
N ILE A 104 5.16 10.25 -2.62
CA ILE A 104 5.74 11.38 -1.87
C ILE A 104 5.44 12.72 -2.54
N GLN A 105 5.49 12.79 -3.87
CA GLN A 105 5.14 14.00 -4.63
C GLN A 105 3.66 14.38 -4.43
N ASP A 106 2.76 13.41 -4.54
CA ASP A 106 1.33 13.65 -4.32
C ASP A 106 1.07 14.14 -2.88
N TRP A 107 1.78 13.58 -1.89
CA TRP A 107 1.73 14.04 -0.50
C TRP A 107 2.28 15.46 -0.32
N ALA A 108 3.39 15.78 -0.99
CA ALA A 108 3.97 17.12 -0.95
C ALA A 108 3.00 18.15 -1.52
N ASP A 109 2.35 17.83 -2.65
CA ASP A 109 1.33 18.70 -3.25
C ASP A 109 0.11 18.88 -2.33
N LEU A 110 -0.37 17.81 -1.70
CA LEU A 110 -1.47 17.88 -0.73
C LEU A 110 -1.13 18.78 0.46
N ILE A 111 0.08 18.65 1.02
CA ILE A 111 0.55 19.46 2.14
C ILE A 111 0.71 20.93 1.72
N LEU A 112 1.32 21.19 0.57
CA LEU A 112 1.48 22.55 0.04
C LEU A 112 0.12 23.22 -0.22
N HIS A 113 -0.83 22.47 -0.78
CA HIS A 113 -2.17 22.97 -1.01
C HIS A 113 -2.88 23.31 0.31
N PHE A 114 -2.80 22.42 1.31
CA PHE A 114 -3.31 22.68 2.65
C PHE A 114 -2.74 23.97 3.27
N VAL A 115 -1.41 24.16 3.18
CA VAL A 115 -0.76 25.38 3.70
C VAL A 115 -1.28 26.63 2.99
N LYS A 116 -1.45 26.58 1.67
CA LYS A 116 -1.98 27.68 0.85
C LYS A 116 -3.41 28.04 1.19
N GLU A 117 -4.29 27.04 1.26
CA GLU A 117 -5.72 27.25 1.52
C GLU A 117 -5.99 27.86 2.90
N ASN A 118 -5.10 27.59 3.87
CA ASN A 118 -5.19 28.15 5.22
C ASN A 118 -4.41 29.47 5.39
N GLY A 119 -3.73 29.97 4.35
CA GLY A 119 -2.97 31.22 4.42
C GLY A 119 -1.71 31.14 5.29
N LEU A 120 -1.09 29.96 5.38
CA LEU A 120 0.00 29.65 6.31
C LEU A 120 1.40 29.63 5.63
N GLU A 121 1.51 30.08 4.38
CA GLU A 121 2.73 29.99 3.56
C GLU A 121 3.97 30.65 4.18
N ASP A 122 3.80 31.78 4.87
CA ASP A 122 4.90 32.53 5.50
C ASP A 122 5.07 32.22 6.99
N SER A 123 4.42 31.17 7.49
CA SER A 123 4.46 30.76 8.89
C SER A 123 5.26 29.47 9.09
N VAL A 124 5.83 29.31 10.29
CA VAL A 124 6.45 28.04 10.69
C VAL A 124 5.37 27.14 11.26
N MET A 125 5.23 25.95 10.68
CA MET A 125 4.30 24.92 11.14
C MET A 125 5.03 23.61 11.41
N THR A 126 4.67 22.97 12.50
CA THR A 126 5.20 21.67 12.92
C THR A 126 4.38 20.52 12.32
N VAL A 127 5.00 19.34 12.24
CA VAL A 127 4.31 18.13 11.79
C VAL A 127 3.10 17.77 12.68
N GLU A 128 3.17 18.10 13.99
CA GLU A 128 2.04 17.84 14.89
C GLU A 128 0.85 18.74 14.57
N GLU A 129 1.08 20.02 14.30
CA GLU A 129 0.02 20.96 13.90
C GLU A 129 -0.64 20.53 12.59
N ILE A 130 0.14 20.06 11.61
CA ILE A 130 -0.42 19.51 10.36
C ILE A 130 -1.26 18.25 10.63
N ARG A 131 -0.85 17.42 11.59
CA ARG A 131 -1.53 16.14 11.85
C ARG A 131 -2.80 16.28 12.69
N SER A 132 -2.79 17.14 13.71
CA SER A 132 -3.82 17.19 14.76
C SER A 132 -4.34 18.59 15.08
N GLY A 133 -3.82 19.62 14.40
CA GLY A 133 -4.25 21.01 14.55
C GLY A 133 -5.69 21.24 14.14
N VAL A 134 -6.20 22.43 14.47
CA VAL A 134 -7.59 22.82 14.19
C VAL A 134 -7.90 22.86 12.69
N GLU A 135 -6.96 23.36 11.90
CA GLU A 135 -7.09 23.45 10.43
C GLU A 135 -7.16 22.07 9.76
N SER A 136 -6.62 21.04 10.40
CA SER A 136 -6.62 19.66 9.90
C SER A 136 -7.91 18.89 10.21
N ARG A 137 -8.82 19.46 11.02
CA ARG A 137 -10.08 18.78 11.39
C ARG A 137 -11.10 18.90 10.26
N GLY A 138 -11.48 17.76 9.67
CA GLY A 138 -12.54 17.70 8.65
C GLY A 138 -12.07 17.79 7.20
N THR A 139 -10.75 17.91 6.96
CA THR A 139 -10.14 17.80 5.63
C THR A 139 -10.06 16.34 5.14
N GLY A 140 -10.35 15.36 6.01
CA GLY A 140 -10.41 13.93 5.71
C GLY A 140 -11.65 13.48 4.91
N LYS A 141 -11.94 14.13 3.78
CA LYS A 141 -12.79 13.56 2.73
C LYS A 141 -11.91 13.04 1.59
N VAL A 142 -11.18 11.95 1.84
CA VAL A 142 -10.48 11.20 0.78
C VAL A 142 -10.65 9.72 0.99
#